data_AF-A0A3M1RQ14-F1
#
_entry.id   AF-A0A3M1RQ14-F1
#
_cell.length_a   1.000
_cell.length_b   1.000
_cell.length_c   1.000
_cell.angle_alpha   90.00
_cell.angle_beta   90.00
_cell.angle_gamma   90.00
#
_symmetry.space_group_name_H-M   'P 1'
#
loop_
_entity.id
_entity.type
_entity.pdbx_description
1 polymer ?
#
loop_
_entity_poly.entity_id
_entity_poly.type
_entity_poly.pdbx_seq_one_letter_code
_entity_poly.pdbx_strand_id
1 'polypeptide(L)'
;MEGLRLEVQQPLRSTAFRTEPAPAETRTDGRGFTYHVYHFQQVTAGQSIPITVTYRKEDSRPSVPKALPASSATETGESTPSPATLPSASSGMSASQIFFAVLMGIGILLLLYLYCFGVPGRGRPLLRTAQGTGGERPPSAGHGKNFCTQCGYRLQEDFRYCPRCGQKL
;
A
#
# COMPACT_ATOMS: atom_id res chain seq x y z
N MET A 1 5.79 -10.55 -38.08
CA MET A 1 4.35 -10.82 -37.92
C MET A 1 4.09 -10.94 -36.44
N GLU A 2 3.32 -10.03 -35.87
CA GLU A 2 3.01 -10.06 -34.43
C GLU A 2 1.82 -11.00 -34.21
N GLY A 3 2.00 -11.98 -33.32
CA GLY A 3 0.95 -12.89 -32.89
C GLY A 3 0.47 -12.50 -31.50
N LEU A 4 -0.85 -12.55 -31.27
CA LEU A 4 -1.43 -12.32 -29.96
C LEU A 4 -1.79 -13.66 -29.33
N ARG A 5 -1.21 -13.92 -28.16
CA ARG A 5 -1.55 -15.07 -27.32
C ARG A 5 -2.42 -14.61 -26.16
N LEU A 6 -3.64 -15.11 -26.10
CA LEU A 6 -4.59 -14.81 -25.03
C LEU A 6 -4.86 -16.08 -24.21
N GLU A 7 -4.83 -15.96 -22.89
CA GLU A 7 -5.19 -17.04 -21.97
C GLU A 7 -6.39 -16.62 -21.14
N VAL A 8 -7.44 -17.42 -21.17
CA VAL A 8 -8.63 -17.23 -20.33
C VAL A 8 -8.61 -18.30 -19.25
N GLN A 9 -8.44 -17.88 -17.99
CA GLN A 9 -8.45 -18.77 -16.85
C GLN A 9 -9.89 -19.10 -16.43
N GLN A 10 -10.20 -20.39 -16.35
CA GLN A 10 -11.43 -20.90 -15.76
C GLN A 10 -11.38 -20.74 -14.23
N PRO A 11 -12.40 -20.12 -13.60
CA PRO A 11 -12.48 -20.06 -12.15
C PRO A 11 -12.55 -21.46 -11.51
N LEU A 12 -11.86 -21.65 -10.38
CA LEU A 12 -11.97 -22.88 -9.59
C LEU A 12 -13.43 -23.11 -9.13
N ARG A 13 -13.84 -24.37 -9.12
CA ARG A 13 -15.20 -24.81 -8.75
C ARG A 13 -16.32 -24.19 -9.59
N SER A 14 -16.01 -23.71 -10.80
CA SER A 14 -17.03 -23.32 -11.76
C SER A 14 -17.56 -24.53 -12.54
N THR A 15 -18.82 -24.47 -12.92
CA THR A 15 -19.48 -25.45 -13.79
C THR A 15 -19.96 -24.77 -15.08
N ALA A 16 -20.21 -25.58 -16.12
CA ALA A 16 -20.67 -25.10 -17.42
C ALA A 16 -19.81 -23.98 -18.02
N PHE A 17 -18.49 -24.02 -17.80
CA PHE A 17 -17.57 -23.05 -18.38
C PHE A 17 -17.54 -23.18 -19.91
N ARG A 18 -17.79 -22.07 -20.62
CA ARG A 18 -17.76 -22.00 -22.08
C ARG A 18 -17.18 -20.68 -22.53
N THR A 19 -16.49 -20.72 -23.66
CA THR A 19 -15.95 -19.56 -24.33
C THR A 19 -16.31 -19.57 -25.80
N GLU A 20 -16.61 -18.39 -26.33
CA GLU A 20 -16.81 -18.16 -27.75
C GLU A 20 -15.89 -17.02 -28.20
N PRO A 21 -15.02 -17.24 -29.21
CA PRO A 21 -14.81 -18.46 -30.00
C PRO A 21 -14.23 -19.65 -29.19
N ALA A 22 -14.22 -20.84 -29.78
CA ALA A 22 -13.60 -22.02 -29.16
C ALA A 22 -12.08 -21.83 -29.03
N PRO A 23 -11.47 -22.29 -27.92
CA PRO A 23 -10.03 -22.15 -27.71
C PRO A 23 -9.24 -23.11 -28.61
N ALA A 24 -8.00 -22.75 -28.90
CA ALA A 24 -7.10 -23.58 -29.69
C ALA A 24 -6.57 -24.77 -28.86
N GLU A 25 -6.32 -24.55 -27.57
CA GLU A 25 -5.86 -25.58 -26.65
C GLU A 25 -6.33 -25.27 -25.22
N THR A 26 -6.28 -26.28 -24.36
CA THR A 26 -6.60 -26.13 -22.94
C THR A 26 -5.48 -26.75 -22.11
N ARG A 27 -5.04 -26.06 -21.05
CA ARG A 27 -3.97 -26.51 -20.16
C ARG A 27 -4.42 -26.37 -18.71
N THR A 28 -4.00 -27.29 -17.85
CA THR A 28 -4.28 -27.23 -16.41
C THR A 28 -2.97 -27.10 -15.64
N ASP A 29 -2.91 -26.17 -14.69
CA ASP A 29 -1.74 -25.97 -13.84
C ASP A 29 -1.72 -26.93 -12.63
N GLY A 30 -0.60 -26.94 -11.89
CA GLY A 30 -0.46 -27.75 -10.68
C GLY A 30 -1.36 -27.31 -9.51
N ARG A 31 -2.06 -26.18 -9.64
CA ARG A 31 -3.01 -25.67 -8.64
C ARG A 31 -4.47 -25.95 -9.04
N GLY A 32 -4.68 -26.68 -10.14
CA GLY A 32 -6.01 -27.06 -10.63
C GLY A 32 -6.75 -25.97 -11.41
N PHE A 33 -6.08 -24.88 -11.80
CA PHE A 33 -6.66 -23.91 -12.71
C PHE A 33 -6.54 -24.40 -14.16
N THR A 34 -7.66 -24.33 -14.88
CA THR A 34 -7.71 -24.62 -16.30
C THR A 34 -7.63 -23.33 -17.10
N TYR A 35 -6.82 -23.32 -18.16
CA TYR A 35 -6.55 -22.19 -19.03
C TYR A 35 -6.95 -22.54 -20.45
N HIS A 36 -7.78 -21.70 -21.05
CA HIS A 36 -8.19 -21.79 -22.45
C HIS A 36 -7.35 -20.82 -23.26
N VAL A 37 -6.52 -21.36 -24.16
CA VAL A 37 -5.49 -20.59 -24.87
C VAL A 37 -5.95 -20.33 -26.30
N TYR A 38 -5.77 -19.09 -26.73
CA TYR A 38 -6.03 -18.61 -28.08
C TYR A 38 -4.75 -18.12 -28.72
N HIS A 39 -4.59 -18.45 -29.99
CA HIS A 39 -3.48 -18.03 -30.83
C HIS A 39 -4.04 -17.24 -32.00
N PHE A 40 -3.97 -15.91 -31.92
CA PHE A 40 -4.39 -15.03 -33.02
C PHE A 40 -3.16 -14.65 -33.84
N GLN A 41 -3.21 -14.93 -35.13
CA GLN A 41 -2.19 -14.51 -36.07
C GLN A 41 -2.62 -13.21 -36.74
N GLN A 42 -1.65 -12.35 -37.06
CA GLN A 42 -1.87 -11.15 -37.89
C GLN A 42 -2.87 -10.15 -37.29
N VAL A 43 -2.82 -9.92 -35.98
CA VAL A 43 -3.66 -8.90 -35.34
C VAL A 43 -3.16 -7.50 -35.74
N THR A 44 -4.07 -6.63 -36.18
CA THR A 44 -3.73 -5.24 -36.54
C THR A 44 -3.99 -4.27 -35.39
N ALA A 45 -3.25 -3.16 -35.35
CA ALA A 45 -3.47 -2.13 -34.34
C ALA A 45 -4.89 -1.56 -34.44
N GLY A 46 -5.60 -1.51 -33.32
CA GLY A 46 -6.99 -1.05 -33.24
C GLY A 46 -8.04 -2.14 -33.52
N GLN A 47 -7.63 -3.35 -33.88
CA GLN A 47 -8.55 -4.48 -34.04
C GLN A 47 -9.06 -4.97 -32.68
N SER A 48 -10.39 -5.01 -32.51
CA SER A 48 -11.04 -5.56 -31.31
C SER A 48 -11.44 -7.01 -31.55
N ILE A 49 -11.03 -7.92 -30.66
CA ILE A 49 -11.37 -9.36 -30.74
C ILE A 49 -12.32 -9.68 -29.58
N PRO A 50 -13.62 -9.86 -29.83
CA PRO A 50 -14.58 -10.14 -28.77
C PRO A 50 -14.43 -11.60 -28.30
N ILE A 51 -14.31 -11.79 -26.99
CA ILE A 51 -14.31 -13.11 -26.34
C ILE A 51 -15.44 -13.13 -25.32
N THR A 52 -16.41 -14.01 -25.54
CA THR A 52 -17.51 -14.21 -24.60
C THR A 52 -17.16 -15.35 -23.67
N VAL A 53 -17.22 -15.11 -22.36
CA VAL A 53 -16.94 -16.11 -21.33
C VAL A 53 -18.20 -16.30 -20.48
N THR A 54 -18.66 -17.54 -20.39
CA THR A 54 -19.81 -17.90 -19.55
C THR A 54 -19.41 -19.00 -18.58
N TYR A 55 -19.86 -18.88 -17.33
CA TYR A 55 -19.63 -19.87 -16.30
C TYR A 55 -20.70 -19.77 -15.23
N ARG A 56 -20.92 -20.86 -14.50
CA ARG A 56 -21.73 -20.88 -13.29
C ARG A 56 -20.84 -21.12 -12.09
N LYS A 57 -21.04 -20.34 -11.04
CA LYS A 57 -20.33 -20.50 -9.76
C LYS A 57 -21.35 -20.52 -8.64
N GLU A 58 -21.44 -21.63 -7.93
CA GLU A 58 -22.46 -21.83 -6.90
C GLU A 58 -22.01 -21.34 -5.53
N ASP A 59 -20.71 -21.12 -5.35
CA ASP A 59 -20.13 -20.65 -4.09
C ASP A 59 -19.60 -19.21 -4.20
N SER A 60 -19.52 -18.51 -3.07
CA SER A 60 -19.01 -17.13 -2.98
C SER A 60 -17.51 -17.03 -2.71
N ARG A 61 -16.79 -18.16 -2.56
CA ARG A 61 -15.35 -18.14 -2.26
C ARG A 61 -14.54 -17.84 -3.54
N PRO A 62 -13.70 -16.79 -3.58
CA PRO A 62 -12.86 -16.49 -4.74
C PRO A 62 -11.90 -17.64 -5.08
N SER A 63 -11.54 -17.75 -6.37
CA SER A 63 -10.54 -18.73 -6.84
C SER A 63 -9.13 -18.34 -6.43
N VAL A 64 -8.85 -17.04 -6.34
CA VAL A 64 -7.57 -16.49 -5.92
C VAL A 64 -7.77 -15.85 -4.55
N PRO A 65 -6.94 -16.16 -3.55
CA PRO A 65 -7.02 -15.48 -2.27
C PRO A 65 -6.74 -13.99 -2.48
N LYS A 66 -7.42 -13.15 -1.69
CA LYS A 66 -7.08 -11.73 -1.65
C LYS A 66 -5.62 -11.63 -1.21
N ALA A 67 -4.76 -11.08 -2.06
CA ALA A 67 -3.41 -10.71 -1.66
C ALA A 67 -3.55 -9.68 -0.53
N LEU A 68 -3.36 -10.12 0.71
CA LEU A 68 -3.04 -9.22 1.80
C LEU A 68 -1.71 -8.57 1.41
N PRO A 69 -1.52 -7.26 1.65
CA PRO A 69 -0.24 -6.63 1.39
C PRO A 69 0.83 -7.47 2.09
N ALA A 70 1.72 -8.05 1.28
CA ALA A 70 2.84 -8.81 1.78
C ALA A 70 3.71 -7.83 2.54
N SER A 71 3.60 -7.85 3.88
CA SER A 71 4.74 -7.51 4.71
C SER A 71 5.80 -8.53 4.33
N SER A 72 6.84 -8.06 3.65
CA SER A 72 7.92 -8.84 3.06
C SER A 72 8.30 -10.04 3.93
N ALA A 73 7.77 -11.21 3.60
CA ALA A 73 8.21 -12.48 4.14
C ALA A 73 8.82 -13.23 2.96
N THR A 74 10.13 -13.03 2.87
CA THR A 74 11.15 -13.84 2.21
C THR A 74 10.64 -15.18 1.68
N GLU A 75 10.79 -15.36 0.37
CA GLU A 75 10.80 -16.64 -0.31
C GLU A 75 11.72 -17.62 0.44
N THR A 76 11.15 -18.72 0.93
CA THR A 76 11.91 -19.94 1.16
C THR A 76 11.22 -21.01 0.33
N GLY A 77 11.82 -21.26 -0.84
CA GLY A 77 11.46 -22.38 -1.68
C GLY A 77 11.65 -23.67 -0.91
N GLU A 78 10.59 -24.47 -0.87
CA GLU A 78 10.63 -25.83 -0.35
C GLU A 78 10.95 -26.79 -1.49
N SER A 79 12.20 -27.26 -1.52
CA SER A 79 12.60 -28.49 -2.19
C SER A 79 12.98 -29.49 -1.11
N THR A 80 12.12 -30.48 -0.86
CA THR A 80 12.33 -31.66 -0.01
C THR A 80 13.10 -32.75 -0.81
N PRO A 81 13.82 -33.73 -0.23
CA PRO A 81 14.70 -33.79 0.97
C PRO A 81 16.09 -34.47 0.74
N SER A 82 16.94 -34.42 1.78
CA SER A 82 17.95 -35.46 2.20
C SER A 82 19.40 -35.40 1.64
N PRO A 83 20.45 -35.84 2.39
CA PRO A 83 20.63 -35.98 3.85
C PRO A 83 21.85 -35.19 4.42
N ALA A 84 21.83 -35.01 5.75
CA ALA A 84 22.96 -34.81 6.67
C ALA A 84 24.16 -33.93 6.22
N THR A 85 24.19 -32.68 6.69
CA THR A 85 25.46 -32.02 7.05
C THR A 85 25.22 -31.11 8.25
N LEU A 86 26.11 -31.19 9.24
CA LEU A 86 26.09 -30.42 10.48
C LEU A 86 25.96 -28.91 10.23
N PRO A 87 25.21 -28.16 11.05
CA PRO A 87 25.22 -26.71 10.96
C PRO A 87 26.47 -26.17 11.66
N SER A 88 27.50 -25.81 10.88
CA SER A 88 28.51 -24.86 11.31
C SER A 88 27.88 -23.48 11.36
N ALA A 89 27.60 -22.99 12.57
CA ALA A 89 27.17 -21.63 12.82
C ALA A 89 28.33 -20.65 12.54
N SER A 90 28.53 -20.26 11.28
CA SER A 90 29.30 -19.07 10.96
C SER A 90 28.38 -17.86 11.07
N SER A 91 28.43 -17.20 12.23
CA SER A 91 27.78 -15.92 12.49
C SER A 91 28.40 -14.82 11.61
N GLY A 92 28.05 -14.82 10.32
CA GLY A 92 28.31 -13.69 9.43
C GLY A 92 27.33 -12.57 9.79
N MET A 93 27.79 -11.57 10.55
CA MET A 93 27.00 -10.38 10.82
C MET A 93 26.70 -9.69 9.48
N SER A 94 25.41 -9.62 9.12
CA SER A 94 24.99 -8.99 7.87
C SER A 94 25.35 -7.50 7.89
N ALA A 95 25.65 -6.94 6.71
CA ALA A 95 26.06 -5.54 6.57
C ALA A 95 25.05 -4.53 7.17
N SER A 96 23.77 -4.90 7.29
CA SER A 96 22.78 -4.05 7.96
C SER A 96 23.01 -3.96 9.48
N GLN A 97 23.46 -5.03 10.13
CA GLN A 97 23.74 -5.01 11.57
C GLN A 97 24.95 -4.16 11.92
N ILE A 98 25.96 -4.13 11.04
CA ILE A 98 27.13 -3.25 11.19
C ILE A 98 26.69 -1.78 11.06
N PHE A 99 25.81 -1.47 10.11
CA PHE A 99 25.31 -0.10 9.92
C PHE A 99 24.54 0.42 11.15
N PHE A 100 23.65 -0.38 11.72
CA PHE A 100 22.91 0.00 12.94
C PHE A 100 23.82 0.11 14.17
N ALA A 101 24.81 -0.78 14.32
CA ALA A 101 25.77 -0.71 15.42
C ALA A 101 26.60 0.58 15.35
N VAL A 102 27.04 0.99 14.16
CA VAL A 102 27.81 2.23 13.96
C VAL A 102 26.94 3.47 14.23
N LEU A 103 25.69 3.51 13.74
CA LEU A 103 24.77 4.61 14.00
C LEU A 103 24.46 4.79 15.50
N MET A 104 24.22 3.69 16.20
CA MET A 104 23.97 3.72 17.65
C MET A 104 25.23 4.15 18.43
N GLY A 105 26.40 3.68 18.03
CA GLY A 105 27.68 4.11 18.61
C GLY A 105 27.92 5.61 18.46
N ILE A 106 27.74 6.15 17.25
CA ILE A 106 27.90 7.59 16.97
C ILE A 106 26.88 8.42 17.76
N GLY A 107 25.61 7.98 17.81
CA GLY A 107 24.56 8.69 18.54
C GLY A 107 24.82 8.78 20.04
N ILE A 108 25.27 7.69 20.67
CA ILE A 108 25.61 7.67 22.10
C ILE A 108 26.82 8.56 22.38
N LEU A 109 27.82 8.55 21.50
CA LEU A 109 29.03 9.36 21.64
C LEU A 109 28.74 10.86 21.47
N LEU A 110 27.83 11.23 20.56
CA LEU A 110 27.34 12.61 20.38
C LEU A 110 26.53 13.10 21.59
N LEU A 111 25.70 12.23 22.17
CA LEU A 111 24.87 12.55 23.33
C LEU A 111 25.73 12.71 24.59
N LEU A 112 26.74 11.85 24.78
CA LEU A 112 27.74 12.01 25.84
C LEU A 112 28.62 13.25 25.63
N TYR A 113 28.97 13.58 24.39
CA TYR A 113 29.71 14.81 24.09
C TYR A 113 28.91 16.06 24.47
N LEU A 114 27.63 16.15 24.09
CA LEU A 114 26.75 17.27 24.46
C LEU A 114 26.50 17.35 25.98
N TYR A 115 26.46 16.20 26.65
CA TYR A 115 26.28 16.13 28.10
C TYR A 115 27.54 16.56 28.87
N CYS A 116 28.72 16.12 28.45
CA CYS A 116 29.99 16.41 29.12
C CYS A 116 30.58 17.77 28.75
N PHE A 117 30.45 18.19 27.48
CA PHE A 117 30.91 19.50 26.98
C PHE A 117 29.79 20.53 26.98
N GLY A 118 29.03 20.57 28.08
CA GLY A 118 27.87 21.42 28.30
C GLY A 118 27.95 22.77 27.59
N VAL A 119 26.91 23.08 26.82
CA VAL A 119 26.71 24.36 26.13
C VAL A 119 27.02 25.50 27.11
N PRO A 120 28.04 26.33 26.86
CA PRO A 120 28.32 27.48 27.71
C PRO A 120 27.12 28.42 27.65
N GLY A 121 26.45 28.56 28.79
CA GLY A 121 25.20 29.28 28.92
C GLY A 121 25.30 30.75 28.55
N ARG A 122 24.17 31.29 28.11
CA ARG A 122 23.83 32.68 28.44
C ARG A 122 22.67 32.66 29.43
N GLY A 123 23.04 32.83 30.70
CA GLY A 123 22.11 33.30 31.74
C GLY A 123 21.47 34.61 31.32
N ARG A 124 20.17 34.76 31.58
CA ARG A 124 19.57 35.49 32.74
C ARG A 124 19.50 37.00 32.51
N PRO A 125 18.73 37.74 33.31
CA PRO A 125 17.27 37.76 33.50
C PRO A 125 16.75 39.18 33.19
N LEU A 126 15.53 39.52 33.62
CA LEU A 126 15.04 40.86 34.04
C LEU A 126 13.69 41.30 33.43
N LEU A 127 12.69 41.23 34.30
CA LEU A 127 11.62 42.19 34.57
C LEU A 127 11.30 43.31 33.55
N ARG A 128 10.01 43.34 33.19
CA ARG A 128 9.10 44.51 33.16
C ARG A 128 9.43 45.65 32.20
N THR A 129 8.61 45.79 31.16
CA THR A 129 8.00 47.09 30.85
C THR A 129 6.63 46.86 30.19
N ALA A 130 5.66 47.62 30.67
CA ALA A 130 4.31 47.74 30.11
C ALA A 130 4.35 48.42 28.74
N GLN A 131 3.19 48.44 28.06
CA GLN A 131 2.63 49.60 27.33
C GLN A 131 2.25 49.36 25.86
N GLY A 132 1.04 49.82 25.52
CA GLY A 132 0.59 50.11 24.15
C GLY A 132 -0.50 49.15 23.65
N THR A 133 -1.79 49.33 23.93
CA THR A 133 -2.75 50.22 23.22
C THR A 133 -2.56 50.29 21.71
N GLY A 134 -3.62 49.91 20.97
CA GLY A 134 -3.81 50.34 19.58
C GLY A 134 -3.83 49.20 18.58
N GLY A 135 -5.01 48.60 18.39
CA GLY A 135 -5.26 47.60 17.36
C GLY A 135 -6.74 47.43 17.10
N GLU A 136 -7.45 48.51 16.78
CA GLU A 136 -8.74 48.43 16.09
C GLU A 136 -8.51 47.98 14.65
N ARG A 137 -9.06 46.83 14.24
CA ARG A 137 -10.08 46.69 13.17
C ARG A 137 -10.39 45.21 12.79
N PRO A 138 -11.55 44.93 12.15
CA PRO A 138 -12.52 43.88 12.48
C PRO A 138 -12.66 42.88 11.29
N PRO A 139 -13.78 42.16 11.08
CA PRO A 139 -14.80 41.66 12.00
C PRO A 139 -14.71 40.14 12.15
N SER A 140 -15.42 39.65 13.16
CA SER A 140 -15.80 38.26 13.40
C SER A 140 -16.04 37.46 12.10
N ALA A 141 -15.02 36.70 11.68
CA ALA A 141 -15.27 35.49 10.91
C ALA A 141 -16.08 34.59 11.84
N GLY A 142 -17.28 34.24 11.36
CA GLY A 142 -18.34 33.68 12.18
C GLY A 142 -17.84 32.52 13.04
N HIS A 143 -18.28 32.50 14.29
CA HIS A 143 -18.27 31.29 15.12
C HIS A 143 -19.12 30.22 14.41
N GLY A 144 -18.54 29.59 13.39
CA GLY A 144 -19.08 28.47 12.68
C GLY A 144 -18.85 27.24 13.55
N LYS A 145 -19.88 26.86 14.30
CA LYS A 145 -20.06 25.50 14.86
C LYS A 145 -19.20 24.47 14.11
N ASN A 146 -18.26 23.84 14.83
CA ASN A 146 -17.27 22.87 14.32
C ASN A 146 -17.88 21.62 13.65
N PHE A 147 -19.19 21.58 13.42
CA PHE A 147 -19.91 20.45 12.84
C PHE A 147 -21.13 20.90 12.01
N CYS A 148 -21.41 20.14 10.95
CA CYS A 148 -22.60 20.33 10.12
C CYS A 148 -23.84 19.83 10.86
N THR A 149 -24.90 20.65 10.96
CA THR A 149 -26.16 20.26 11.61
C THR A 149 -26.98 19.23 10.83
N GLN A 150 -26.68 19.02 9.54
CA GLN A 150 -27.40 18.08 8.69
C GLN A 150 -26.71 16.71 8.60
N CYS A 151 -25.38 16.67 8.52
CA CYS A 151 -24.65 15.41 8.30
C CYS A 151 -23.66 15.06 9.43
N GLY A 152 -23.49 15.93 10.43
CA GLY A 152 -22.59 15.70 11.57
C GLY A 152 -21.09 15.77 11.24
N TYR A 153 -20.71 16.12 10.01
CA TYR A 153 -19.31 16.20 9.61
C TYR A 153 -18.59 17.37 10.32
N ARG A 154 -17.38 17.14 10.82
CA ARG A 154 -16.57 18.17 11.48
C ARG A 154 -15.97 19.15 10.46
N LEU A 155 -16.15 20.44 10.70
CA LEU A 155 -15.71 21.51 9.82
C LEU A 155 -14.60 22.32 10.49
N GLN A 156 -13.61 22.71 9.69
CA GLN A 156 -12.62 23.71 10.07
C GLN A 156 -13.19 25.10 9.73
N GLU A 157 -12.77 26.14 10.44
CA GLU A 157 -13.55 27.37 10.72
C GLU A 157 -13.84 28.32 9.52
N ASP A 158 -13.57 27.92 8.26
CA ASP A 158 -13.62 28.82 7.10
C ASP A 158 -14.50 28.36 5.91
N PHE A 159 -15.33 27.32 6.08
CA PHE A 159 -16.19 26.83 5.00
C PHE A 159 -17.56 27.52 4.99
N ARG A 160 -18.02 28.01 3.82
CA ARG A 160 -19.40 28.52 3.61
C ARG A 160 -20.42 27.40 3.34
N TYR A 161 -19.94 26.26 2.89
CA TYR A 161 -20.74 25.08 2.53
C TYR A 161 -20.05 23.80 3.04
N CYS A 162 -20.81 22.79 3.42
CA CYS A 162 -20.26 21.53 3.87
C CYS A 162 -19.67 20.73 2.68
N PRO A 163 -18.41 20.28 2.71
CA PRO A 163 -17.79 19.52 1.62
C PRO A 163 -18.39 18.12 1.44
N ARG A 164 -19.17 17.63 2.41
CA ARG A 164 -19.76 16.29 2.39
C ARG A 164 -21.20 16.27 1.88
N CYS A 165 -22.01 17.27 2.24
CA CYS A 165 -23.44 17.31 1.90
C CYS A 165 -23.90 18.56 1.13
N GLY A 166 -23.03 19.54 0.91
CA GLY A 166 -23.35 20.76 0.17
C GLY A 166 -24.22 21.78 0.91
N GLN A 167 -24.67 21.49 2.14
CA GLN A 167 -25.49 22.41 2.92
C GLN A 167 -24.70 23.67 3.33
N LYS A 168 -25.35 24.84 3.26
CA LYS A 168 -24.83 26.11 3.76
C LYS A 168 -24.72 26.09 5.30
N LEU A 169 -23.58 26.56 5.84
CA LEU A 169 -23.22 26.48 7.27
C LEU A 169 -23.73 27.64 8.11
#